data_AF-A0A6P0WRI1-F1
#
_entry.id   AF-A0A6P0WRI1-F1
#
_cell.length_a   1.000
_cell.length_b   1.000
_cell.length_c   1.000
_cell.angle_alpha   90.00
_cell.angle_beta   90.00
_cell.angle_gamma   90.00
#
_symmetry.space_group_name_H-M   'P 1'
#
loop_
_entity.id
_entity.type
_entity.pdbx_description
1 polymer ?
#
loop_
_entity_poly.entity_id
_entity_poly.type
_entity_poly.pdbx_seq_one_letter_code
_entity_poly.pdbx_strand_id
1 'polypeptide(L)'
;MNTVSINPGRLFKDSLGNVSPIYGSLLLLNSPDIIFVLLINFLPYPINSILSIIYYLILPPLILGATIIYIYRYLNQNHISVADAFEYAASKYLRLLFGLILLVIILIPAFILLIIPAFILLIIPGIYLSIRLGFISCAIVIEDCSVIEVIKLSWELTAGRWWSIFWASLAVSLALVIPVFLISFLVIANLGVETGSVLSPVVSGTFSYLVSPVLGVYYVLLYTGLQRSNRAH
;
A
#
# COMPACT_ATOMS: atom_id res chain seq x y z
N MET A 1 19.46 -17.10 17.70
CA MET A 1 18.71 -16.11 16.89
C MET A 1 17.23 -16.27 17.20
N ASN A 2 16.69 -15.47 18.10
CA ASN A 2 15.27 -15.51 18.42
C ASN A 2 14.51 -14.75 17.31
N THR A 3 13.98 -15.49 16.34
CA THR A 3 13.05 -14.94 15.37
C THR A 3 11.80 -14.53 16.14
N VAL A 4 11.59 -13.22 16.32
CA VAL A 4 10.27 -12.74 16.78
C VAL A 4 9.27 -13.26 15.76
N SER A 5 8.42 -14.20 16.19
CA SER A 5 7.44 -14.82 15.31
C SER A 5 6.43 -13.75 14.92
N ILE A 6 6.51 -13.29 13.66
CA ILE A 6 5.50 -12.41 13.07
C ILE A 6 4.22 -13.26 12.97
N ASN A 7 3.26 -13.01 13.84
CA ASN A 7 1.97 -13.68 13.80
C ASN A 7 0.99 -12.80 13.00
N PRO A 8 0.67 -13.16 11.74
CA PRO A 8 -0.18 -12.33 10.88
C PRO A 8 -1.58 -12.15 11.44
N GLY A 9 -2.16 -13.19 12.05
CA GLY A 9 -3.51 -13.12 12.61
C GLY A 9 -3.58 -12.17 13.80
N ARG A 10 -2.55 -12.18 14.67
CA ARG A 10 -2.45 -11.22 15.77
C ARG A 10 -2.29 -9.79 15.26
N LEU A 11 -1.38 -9.56 14.33
CA LEU A 11 -1.15 -8.22 13.76
C LEU A 11 -2.38 -7.68 13.03
N PHE A 12 -3.13 -8.54 12.36
CA PHE A 12 -4.39 -8.18 11.73
C PHE A 12 -5.49 -7.86 12.75
N LYS A 13 -5.58 -8.63 13.84
CA LYS A 13 -6.51 -8.30 14.94
C LYS A 13 -6.14 -6.97 15.59
N ASP A 14 -4.84 -6.73 15.80
CA ASP A 14 -4.32 -5.49 16.36
C ASP A 14 -4.58 -4.31 15.39
N SER A 15 -4.50 -4.52 14.07
CA SER A 15 -4.83 -3.47 13.11
C SER A 15 -6.33 -3.12 13.13
N LEU A 16 -7.22 -4.11 13.25
CA LEU A 16 -8.66 -3.86 13.42
C LEU A 16 -8.97 -3.09 14.71
N GLY A 17 -8.28 -3.41 15.81
CA GLY A 17 -8.43 -2.68 17.07
C GLY A 17 -7.96 -1.22 16.98
N ASN A 18 -6.80 -1.00 16.35
CA ASN A 18 -6.20 0.33 16.24
C ASN A 18 -6.85 1.21 15.16
N VAL A 19 -7.44 0.62 14.11
CA VAL A 19 -8.06 1.39 13.02
C VAL A 19 -9.39 1.99 13.46
N SER A 20 -10.18 1.30 14.28
CA SER A 20 -11.54 1.73 14.68
C SER A 20 -11.65 3.20 15.12
N PRO A 21 -10.81 3.73 16.04
CA PRO A 21 -10.89 5.13 16.47
C PRO A 21 -10.48 6.16 15.42
N ILE A 22 -9.66 5.76 14.43
CA ILE A 22 -9.15 6.65 13.37
C ILE A 22 -9.77 6.37 12.00
N TYR A 23 -10.71 5.44 11.92
CA TYR A 23 -11.24 4.92 10.66
C TYR A 23 -11.86 6.05 9.83
N GLY A 24 -12.67 6.91 10.45
CA GLY A 24 -13.27 8.07 9.77
C GLY A 24 -12.23 9.04 9.21
N SER A 25 -11.19 9.35 9.96
CA SER A 25 -10.09 10.22 9.51
C SER A 25 -9.31 9.60 8.36
N LEU A 26 -9.07 8.29 8.40
CA LEU A 26 -8.39 7.57 7.33
C LEU A 26 -9.23 7.47 6.06
N LEU A 27 -10.55 7.31 6.18
CA LEU A 27 -11.47 7.40 5.05
C LEU A 27 -11.40 8.79 4.41
N LEU A 28 -11.53 9.86 5.21
CA LEU A 28 -11.39 11.23 4.71
C LEU A 28 -10.04 11.48 4.03
N LEU A 29 -8.96 10.94 4.60
CA LEU A 29 -7.62 11.07 4.03
C LEU A 29 -7.48 10.32 2.69
N ASN A 30 -8.15 9.18 2.53
CA ASN A 30 -8.14 8.41 1.28
C ASN A 30 -9.27 8.80 0.32
N SER A 31 -10.14 9.74 0.69
CA SER A 31 -11.32 10.11 -0.10
C SER A 31 -11.02 10.65 -1.50
N PRO A 32 -9.87 11.31 -1.78
CA PRO A 32 -9.54 11.70 -3.15
C PRO A 32 -9.53 10.52 -4.13
N ASP A 33 -9.22 9.30 -3.65
CA ASP A 33 -9.15 8.10 -4.49
C ASP A 33 -10.53 7.64 -4.96
N ILE A 34 -11.50 7.55 -4.04
CA ILE A 34 -12.86 7.19 -4.42
C ILE A 34 -13.53 8.28 -5.26
N ILE A 35 -13.29 9.56 -4.94
CA ILE A 35 -13.81 10.68 -5.74
C ILE A 35 -13.26 10.61 -7.17
N PHE A 36 -11.96 10.36 -7.31
CA PHE A 36 -11.35 10.24 -8.62
C PHE A 36 -11.89 9.04 -9.40
N VAL A 37 -11.98 7.86 -8.78
CA VAL A 37 -12.55 6.66 -9.42
C VAL A 37 -14.00 6.91 -9.86
N LEU A 38 -14.81 7.59 -9.05
CA LEU A 38 -16.18 7.90 -9.45
C LEU A 38 -16.22 8.86 -10.64
N LEU A 39 -15.42 9.93 -10.62
CA LEU A 39 -15.43 10.95 -11.67
C LEU A 39 -14.82 10.46 -13.00
N ILE A 40 -13.73 9.69 -12.94
CA ILE A 40 -12.96 9.31 -14.13
C ILE A 40 -13.76 8.42 -15.09
N ASN A 41 -14.71 7.65 -14.56
CA ASN A 41 -15.57 6.76 -15.33
C ASN A 41 -16.60 7.50 -16.19
N PHE A 42 -16.89 8.78 -15.90
CA PHE A 42 -17.81 9.60 -16.69
C PHE A 42 -17.13 10.41 -17.79
N LEU A 43 -15.79 10.39 -17.86
CA LEU A 43 -15.04 11.16 -18.82
C LEU A 43 -14.81 10.37 -20.12
N PRO A 44 -14.94 10.99 -21.30
CA PRO A 44 -14.72 10.32 -22.57
C PRO A 44 -13.23 10.01 -22.78
N TYR A 45 -12.98 8.97 -23.58
CA TYR A 45 -11.63 8.69 -24.08
C TYR A 45 -11.21 9.77 -25.10
N PRO A 46 -9.94 10.25 -25.09
CA PRO A 46 -8.81 9.83 -24.26
C PRO A 46 -8.61 10.64 -22.98
N ILE A 47 -9.51 11.58 -22.65
CA ILE A 47 -9.38 12.48 -21.50
C ILE A 47 -9.25 11.69 -20.19
N ASN A 48 -10.06 10.63 -20.03
CA ASN A 48 -10.00 9.75 -18.87
C ASN A 48 -8.63 9.07 -18.69
N SER A 49 -7.98 8.63 -19.77
CA SER A 49 -6.68 7.96 -19.73
C SER A 49 -5.58 8.94 -19.32
N ILE A 50 -5.57 10.14 -19.91
CA ILE A 50 -4.58 11.17 -19.60
C ILE A 50 -4.69 11.58 -18.12
N LEU A 51 -5.91 11.85 -17.64
CA LEU A 51 -6.14 12.22 -16.25
C LEU A 51 -5.81 11.07 -15.28
N SER A 52 -6.05 9.82 -15.67
CA SER A 52 -5.64 8.65 -14.88
C SER A 52 -4.13 8.61 -14.69
N ILE A 53 -3.35 8.84 -15.75
CA ILE A 53 -1.89 8.85 -15.66
C ILE A 53 -1.41 9.96 -14.71
N ILE A 54 -1.95 11.16 -14.85
CA ILE A 54 -1.61 12.30 -13.99
C ILE A 54 -1.97 12.00 -12.53
N TYR A 55 -3.17 11.45 -12.30
CA TYR A 55 -3.63 11.06 -10.99
C TYR A 55 -2.70 10.04 -10.35
N TYR A 56 -2.44 8.91 -11.02
CA TYR A 56 -1.63 7.81 -10.49
C TYR A 56 -0.17 8.20 -10.24
N LEU A 57 0.34 9.20 -10.96
CA LEU A 57 1.70 9.71 -10.75
C LEU A 57 1.78 10.62 -9.50
N ILE A 58 0.73 11.39 -9.22
CA ILE A 58 0.78 12.47 -8.22
C ILE A 58 0.11 12.08 -6.90
N LEU A 59 -1.13 11.60 -6.94
CA LEU A 59 -1.93 11.46 -5.73
C LEU A 59 -1.55 10.24 -4.87
N PRO A 60 -1.32 9.04 -5.42
CA PRO A 60 -1.01 7.87 -4.61
C PRO A 60 0.24 8.02 -3.71
N PRO A 61 1.39 8.54 -4.18
CA PRO A 61 2.53 8.80 -3.28
C PRO A 61 2.17 9.71 -2.11
N LEU A 62 1.38 10.75 -2.38
CA LEU A 62 0.98 11.75 -1.39
C LEU A 62 0.03 11.14 -0.35
N ILE A 63 -1.03 10.45 -0.81
CA ILE A 63 -2.01 9.77 0.05
C ILE A 63 -1.32 8.69 0.89
N LEU A 64 -0.42 7.92 0.29
CA LEU A 64 0.33 6.88 0.99
C LEU A 64 1.23 7.49 2.07
N GLY A 65 1.96 8.56 1.76
CA GLY A 65 2.80 9.26 2.72
C GLY A 65 2.00 9.85 3.88
N ALA A 66 0.86 10.49 3.57
CA ALA A 66 -0.06 11.07 4.55
C ALA A 66 -0.67 10.00 5.45
N THR A 67 -1.09 8.86 4.88
CA THR A 67 -1.61 7.71 5.62
C THR A 67 -0.58 7.18 6.61
N ILE A 68 0.66 6.98 6.16
CA ILE A 68 1.74 6.46 7.01
C ILE A 68 2.01 7.40 8.18
N ILE A 69 2.20 8.71 7.94
CA ILE A 69 2.53 9.65 9.03
C ILE A 69 1.37 9.79 10.02
N TYR A 70 0.14 9.81 9.52
CA TYR A 70 -1.06 9.91 10.35
C TYR A 70 -1.17 8.73 11.31
N ILE A 71 -1.03 7.51 10.80
CA ILE A 71 -1.07 6.29 11.61
C ILE A 71 0.12 6.25 12.56
N TYR A 72 1.32 6.55 12.08
CA TYR A 72 2.53 6.50 12.91
C TYR A 72 2.44 7.46 14.10
N ARG A 73 1.98 8.69 13.88
CA ARG A 73 1.81 9.67 14.95
C ARG A 73 0.68 9.27 15.91
N TYR A 74 -0.44 8.77 15.39
CA TYR A 74 -1.52 8.24 16.21
C TYR A 74 -1.04 7.11 17.15
N LEU A 75 -0.29 6.13 16.62
CA LEU A 75 0.25 5.02 17.40
C LEU A 75 1.24 5.47 18.49
N ASN A 76 1.86 6.64 18.31
CA ASN A 76 2.77 7.26 19.28
C ASN A 76 2.09 8.34 20.13
N GLN A 77 0.75 8.34 20.21
CA GLN A 77 -0.05 9.30 20.99
C GLN A 77 0.17 10.77 20.61
N ASN A 78 0.60 11.02 19.36
CA ASN A 78 0.75 12.34 18.79
C ASN A 78 -0.39 12.57 17.79
N HIS A 79 -1.34 13.43 18.13
CA HIS A 79 -2.47 13.70 17.25
C HIS A 79 -2.09 14.79 16.25
N ILE A 80 -2.11 14.45 14.96
CA ILE A 80 -2.04 15.41 13.87
C ILE A 80 -3.36 15.45 13.13
N SER A 81 -3.70 16.60 12.54
CA SER A 81 -4.87 16.68 11.68
C SER A 81 -4.60 16.00 10.33
N VAL A 82 -5.66 15.71 9.58
CA VAL A 82 -5.55 15.18 8.21
C VAL A 82 -4.83 16.18 7.30
N ALA A 83 -5.06 17.48 7.49
CA ALA A 83 -4.38 18.53 6.73
C ALA A 83 -2.87 18.54 7.00
N ASP A 84 -2.47 18.47 8.27
CA ASP A 84 -1.04 18.40 8.65
C ASP A 84 -0.35 17.16 8.07
N ALA A 85 -1.08 16.03 7.97
CA ALA A 85 -0.57 14.82 7.36
C ALA A 85 -0.26 15.00 5.86
N PHE A 86 -1.15 15.70 5.15
CA PHE A 86 -0.95 16.04 3.73
C PHE A 86 0.15 17.06 3.53
N GLU A 87 0.24 18.10 4.37
CA GLU A 87 1.33 19.08 4.31
C GLU A 87 2.69 18.40 4.53
N TYR A 88 2.76 17.50 5.53
CA TYR A 88 3.94 16.70 5.78
C TYR A 88 4.32 15.82 4.58
N ALA A 89 3.35 15.10 4.01
CA ALA A 89 3.57 14.26 2.83
C ALA A 89 4.00 15.10 1.62
N ALA A 90 3.42 16.29 1.43
CA ALA A 90 3.76 17.21 0.35
C ALA A 90 5.20 17.72 0.46
N SER A 91 5.65 18.04 1.69
CA SER A 91 7.04 18.43 1.95
C SER A 91 8.06 17.35 1.57
N LYS A 92 7.63 16.08 1.57
CA LYS A 92 8.44 14.91 1.20
C LYS A 92 8.06 14.32 -0.16
N TYR A 93 7.23 15.00 -0.94
CA TYR A 93 6.61 14.47 -2.15
C TYR A 93 7.64 13.95 -3.16
N LEU A 94 8.70 14.72 -3.44
CA LEU A 94 9.75 14.28 -4.36
C LEU A 94 10.41 12.97 -3.90
N ARG A 95 10.69 12.84 -2.60
CA ARG A 95 11.28 11.62 -2.03
C ARG A 95 10.30 10.43 -2.12
N LEU A 96 9.01 10.66 -1.84
CA LEU A 96 7.96 9.65 -1.99
C LEU A 96 7.80 9.19 -3.44
N LEU A 97 7.81 10.14 -4.38
CA LEU A 97 7.73 9.87 -5.80
C LEU A 97 8.95 9.06 -6.28
N PHE A 98 10.16 9.39 -5.82
CA PHE A 98 11.35 8.58 -6.10
C PHE A 98 11.22 7.15 -5.55
N GLY A 99 10.72 6.99 -4.32
CA GLY A 99 10.44 5.68 -3.74
C GLY A 99 9.46 4.85 -4.57
N LEU A 100 8.37 5.49 -5.03
CA LEU A 100 7.39 4.86 -5.91
C LEU A 100 8.01 4.48 -7.26
N ILE A 101 8.71 5.41 -7.92
CA ILE A 101 9.33 5.15 -9.23
C ILE A 101 10.34 4.01 -9.13
N LEU A 102 11.16 3.97 -8.08
CA LEU A 102 12.14 2.91 -7.88
C LEU A 102 11.44 1.55 -7.72
N LEU A 103 10.36 1.50 -6.93
CA LEU A 103 9.55 0.29 -6.78
C LEU A 103 8.95 -0.12 -8.14
N VAL A 104 8.32 0.80 -8.85
CA VAL A 104 7.65 0.54 -10.12
C VAL A 104 8.65 0.11 -11.21
N ILE A 105 9.79 0.77 -11.35
CA ILE A 105 10.86 0.39 -12.32
C ILE A 105 11.42 -0.99 -12.03
N ILE A 106 11.45 -1.43 -10.77
CA ILE A 106 11.92 -2.77 -10.40
C ILE A 106 10.83 -3.82 -10.68
N LEU A 107 9.55 -3.49 -10.49
CA LEU A 107 8.44 -4.45 -10.66
C LEU A 107 7.93 -4.58 -12.10
N ILE A 108 7.92 -3.51 -12.89
CA ILE A 108 7.48 -3.52 -14.29
C ILE A 108 8.24 -4.53 -15.17
N PRO A 109 9.60 -4.57 -15.18
CA PRO A 109 10.33 -5.53 -16.00
C PRO A 109 10.13 -6.98 -15.54
N ALA A 110 9.77 -7.21 -14.28
CA ALA A 110 9.36 -8.52 -13.79
C ALA A 110 8.02 -9.00 -14.40
N PHE A 111 7.17 -8.06 -14.82
CA PHE A 111 5.85 -8.33 -15.41
C PHE A 111 5.83 -8.33 -16.94
N ILE A 112 6.70 -7.55 -17.60
CA ILE A 112 6.65 -7.31 -19.06
C ILE A 112 7.55 -8.25 -19.89
N LEU A 113 8.46 -9.04 -19.29
CA LEU A 113 9.32 -9.94 -20.06
C LEU A 113 8.59 -11.24 -20.45
N LEU A 114 7.85 -11.14 -21.56
CA LEU A 114 7.26 -12.23 -22.34
C LEU A 114 8.35 -13.22 -22.79
N ILE A 115 8.44 -14.39 -22.13
CA ILE A 115 8.72 -15.75 -22.65
C ILE A 115 8.72 -16.70 -21.44
N ILE A 116 7.90 -17.76 -21.52
CA ILE A 116 7.35 -18.57 -20.42
C ILE A 116 8.37 -19.17 -19.40
N PRO A 117 9.66 -19.45 -19.72
CA PRO A 117 10.66 -19.84 -18.72
C PRO A 117 11.24 -18.66 -17.90
N ALA A 118 11.24 -17.44 -18.45
CA ALA A 118 11.78 -16.26 -17.76
C ALA A 118 10.87 -15.80 -16.60
N PHE A 119 9.58 -16.12 -16.67
CA PHE A 119 8.58 -15.75 -15.68
C PHE A 119 8.90 -16.30 -14.28
N ILE A 120 9.24 -17.59 -14.16
CA ILE A 120 9.60 -18.20 -12.86
C ILE A 120 10.93 -17.64 -12.34
N LEU A 121 11.90 -17.42 -13.24
CA LEU A 121 13.23 -16.92 -12.88
C LEU A 121 13.19 -15.46 -12.39
N LEU A 122 12.22 -14.66 -12.86
CA LEU A 122 12.11 -13.23 -12.53
C LEU A 122 11.02 -12.90 -11.49
N ILE A 123 9.98 -13.74 -11.32
CA ILE A 123 8.98 -13.56 -10.25
C ILE A 123 9.63 -13.66 -8.87
N ILE A 124 10.46 -14.68 -8.66
CA ILE A 124 11.11 -14.91 -7.36
C ILE A 124 11.96 -13.70 -6.95
N PRO A 125 12.88 -13.18 -7.79
CA PRO A 125 13.63 -11.97 -7.43
C PRO A 125 12.75 -10.72 -7.37
N GLY A 126 11.68 -10.61 -8.18
CA GLY A 126 10.74 -9.49 -8.13
C GLY A 126 9.99 -9.43 -6.79
N ILE A 127 9.42 -10.55 -6.34
CA ILE A 127 8.78 -10.67 -5.02
C ILE A 127 9.82 -10.45 -3.91
N TYR A 128 11.02 -11.00 -4.06
CA TYR A 128 12.09 -10.82 -3.10
C TYR A 128 12.44 -9.33 -2.91
N LEU A 129 12.66 -8.59 -4.01
CA LEU A 129 12.90 -7.14 -3.99
C LEU A 129 11.68 -6.36 -3.50
N SER A 130 10.46 -6.74 -3.86
CA SER A 130 9.22 -6.07 -3.42
C SER A 130 9.15 -6.00 -1.90
N ILE A 131 9.47 -7.11 -1.23
CA ILE A 131 9.41 -7.19 0.23
C ILE A 131 10.58 -6.43 0.85
N ARG A 132 11.76 -6.53 0.25
CA ARG A 132 12.98 -5.83 0.69
C ARG A 132 12.81 -4.31 0.62
N LEU A 133 12.11 -3.81 -0.39
CA LEU A 133 11.95 -2.38 -0.69
C LEU A 133 10.57 -1.83 -0.30
N GLY A 134 9.62 -2.70 0.06
CA GLY A 134 8.25 -2.30 0.41
C GLY A 134 8.13 -1.39 1.64
N PHE A 135 9.18 -1.35 2.47
CA PHE A 135 9.22 -0.47 3.65
C PHE A 135 9.91 0.88 3.39
N ILE A 136 10.38 1.14 2.17
CA ILE A 136 11.00 2.43 1.80
C ILE A 136 10.06 3.59 2.10
N SER A 137 8.79 3.50 1.71
CA SER A 137 7.84 4.58 1.96
C SER A 137 7.62 4.85 3.45
N CYS A 138 7.60 3.79 4.28
CA CYS A 138 7.53 3.94 5.73
C CYS A 138 8.78 4.64 6.27
N ALA A 139 9.97 4.22 5.84
CA ALA A 139 11.23 4.79 6.28
C ALA A 139 11.46 6.24 5.81
N ILE A 140 11.07 6.62 4.59
CA ILE A 140 11.13 8.02 4.09
C ILE A 140 10.29 8.92 5.00
N VAL A 141 9.08 8.49 5.33
CA VAL A 141 8.12 9.28 6.10
C VAL A 141 8.55 9.37 7.55
N ILE A 142 8.94 8.24 8.16
CA ILE A 142 9.15 8.14 9.61
C ILE A 142 10.56 8.60 10.03
N GLU A 143 11.62 8.20 9.32
CA GLU A 143 13.00 8.40 9.78
C GLU A 143 13.68 9.65 9.19
N ASP A 144 13.07 10.29 8.19
CA ASP A 144 13.60 11.47 7.49
C ASP A 144 15.07 11.36 7.01
N CYS A 145 15.54 10.14 6.75
CA CYS A 145 16.89 9.89 6.25
C CYS A 145 17.02 10.14 4.74
N SER A 146 18.25 10.15 4.24
CA SER A 146 18.53 10.22 2.80
C SER A 146 18.02 8.96 2.08
N VAL A 147 17.76 9.05 0.76
CA VAL A 147 17.22 7.93 -0.04
C VAL A 147 18.07 6.67 0.07
N ILE A 148 19.40 6.83 0.09
CA ILE A 148 20.34 5.69 0.18
C ILE A 148 20.28 5.04 1.57
N GLU A 149 20.22 5.83 2.63
CA GLU A 149 20.08 5.33 4.00
C GLU A 149 18.75 4.60 4.20
N VAL A 150 17.67 5.12 3.61
CA VAL A 150 16.36 4.47 3.66
C VAL A 150 16.39 3.10 2.97
N ILE A 151 17.04 2.98 1.81
CA ILE A 151 17.18 1.68 1.12
C ILE A 151 17.96 0.70 1.99
N LYS A 152 19.09 1.13 2.57
CA LYS A 152 19.89 0.29 3.48
C LYS A 152 19.08 -0.16 4.69
N LEU A 153 18.36 0.77 5.32
CA LEU A 153 17.51 0.47 6.48
C LEU A 153 16.42 -0.54 6.11
N SER A 154 15.70 -0.33 5.01
CA SER A 154 14.67 -1.27 4.53
C SER A 154 15.26 -2.67 4.27
N TRP A 155 16.49 -2.71 3.75
CA TRP A 155 17.21 -3.96 3.51
C TRP A 155 17.61 -4.67 4.80
N GLU A 156 18.11 -3.94 5.79
CA GLU A 156 18.48 -4.50 7.11
C GLU A 156 17.25 -4.99 7.87
N LEU A 157 16.16 -4.21 7.89
CA LEU A 157 14.91 -4.57 8.57
C LEU A 157 14.29 -5.89 8.08
N THR A 158 14.51 -6.21 6.81
CA THR A 158 13.97 -7.42 6.16
C THR A 158 14.97 -8.58 6.17
N ALA A 159 16.23 -8.35 6.57
CA ALA A 159 17.26 -9.37 6.61
C ALA A 159 16.96 -10.42 7.68
N GLY A 160 17.06 -11.71 7.31
CA GLY A 160 16.79 -12.83 8.22
C GLY A 160 15.30 -13.06 8.55
N ARG A 161 14.37 -12.22 8.07
CA ARG A 161 12.93 -12.33 8.35
C ARG A 161 12.05 -12.32 7.11
N TRP A 162 12.67 -12.36 5.94
CA TRP A 162 12.01 -12.26 4.64
C TRP A 162 10.81 -13.21 4.48
N TRP A 163 10.98 -14.50 4.81
CA TRP A 163 9.91 -15.50 4.70
C TRP A 163 8.72 -15.20 5.62
N SER A 164 8.99 -14.76 6.86
CA SER A 164 7.94 -14.42 7.81
C SER A 164 7.16 -13.19 7.34
N ILE A 165 7.85 -12.18 6.80
CA ILE A 165 7.22 -10.97 6.25
C ILE A 165 6.42 -11.32 4.99
N PHE A 166 6.95 -12.18 4.12
CA PHE A 166 6.28 -12.65 2.92
C PHE A 166 4.96 -13.33 3.24
N TRP A 167 4.98 -14.38 4.06
CA TRP A 167 3.78 -15.13 4.39
C TRP A 167 2.76 -14.29 5.15
N ALA A 168 3.22 -13.41 6.04
CA ALA A 168 2.33 -12.51 6.75
C ALA A 168 1.65 -11.51 5.82
N SER A 169 2.42 -10.88 4.92
CA SER A 169 1.89 -9.92 3.94
C SER A 169 0.97 -10.62 2.93
N LEU A 170 1.35 -11.80 2.45
CA LEU A 170 0.56 -12.59 1.52
C LEU A 170 -0.78 -13.02 2.13
N ALA A 171 -0.78 -13.51 3.38
CA ALA A 171 -2.00 -13.94 4.05
C ALA A 171 -3.01 -12.79 4.21
N VAL A 172 -2.55 -11.62 4.65
CA VAL A 172 -3.41 -10.44 4.82
C VAL A 172 -3.88 -9.90 3.47
N SER A 173 -2.98 -9.79 2.48
CA SER A 173 -3.37 -9.35 1.14
C SER A 173 -4.39 -10.28 0.50
N LEU A 174 -4.22 -11.60 0.60
CA LEU A 174 -5.20 -12.57 0.07
C LEU A 174 -6.55 -12.46 0.79
N ALA A 175 -6.54 -12.35 2.12
CA ALA A 175 -7.76 -12.21 2.91
C ALA A 175 -8.59 -10.98 2.50
N LEU A 176 -7.95 -9.95 1.95
CA LEU A 176 -8.59 -8.70 1.58
C LEU A 176 -8.89 -8.59 0.07
N VAL A 177 -8.03 -9.14 -0.79
CA VAL A 177 -8.22 -9.14 -2.24
C VAL A 177 -9.28 -10.13 -2.68
N ILE A 178 -9.37 -11.31 -2.03
CA ILE A 178 -10.36 -12.35 -2.41
C ILE A 178 -11.80 -11.80 -2.35
N PRO A 179 -12.25 -11.13 -1.26
CA PRO A 179 -13.58 -10.52 -1.22
C PRO A 179 -13.81 -9.49 -2.33
N VAL A 180 -12.84 -8.59 -2.58
CA VAL A 180 -12.94 -7.58 -3.65
C VAL A 180 -13.14 -8.24 -5.02
N PHE A 181 -12.33 -9.27 -5.30
CA PHE A 181 -12.40 -10.00 -6.56
C PHE A 181 -13.73 -10.75 -6.70
N LEU A 182 -14.19 -11.41 -5.64
CA LEU A 182 -15.48 -12.12 -5.63
C LEU A 182 -16.64 -11.17 -5.88
N ILE A 183 -16.67 -10.02 -5.21
CA ILE A 183 -17.70 -8.99 -5.43
C ILE A 183 -17.68 -8.51 -6.89
N SER A 184 -16.50 -8.23 -7.44
CA SER A 184 -16.34 -7.81 -8.85
C SER A 184 -16.89 -8.86 -9.81
N PHE A 185 -16.54 -10.13 -9.58
CA PHE A 185 -17.01 -11.25 -10.38
C PHE A 185 -18.53 -11.41 -10.30
N LEU A 186 -19.10 -11.33 -9.09
CA LEU A 186 -20.54 -11.44 -8.88
C LEU A 186 -21.32 -10.31 -9.56
N VAL A 187 -20.82 -9.07 -9.54
CA VAL A 187 -21.44 -7.94 -10.23
C VAL A 187 -21.53 -8.20 -11.73
N ILE A 188 -20.43 -8.66 -12.35
CA ILE A 188 -20.40 -8.97 -13.78
C ILE A 188 -21.32 -10.15 -14.11
N ALA A 189 -21.29 -11.21 -13.28
CA ALA A 189 -22.08 -12.40 -13.51
C ALA A 189 -23.61 -12.14 -13.45
N ASN A 190 -24.06 -11.22 -12.59
CA ASN A 190 -25.48 -10.94 -12.40
C ASN A 190 -26.03 -9.84 -13.32
N LEU A 191 -25.22 -8.86 -13.70
CA LEU A 191 -25.66 -7.71 -14.50
C LEU A 191 -25.33 -7.85 -16.00
N GLY A 192 -24.66 -8.94 -16.39
CA GLY A 192 -24.15 -9.14 -17.74
C GLY A 192 -22.87 -8.33 -18.00
N VAL A 193 -22.14 -8.70 -19.06
CA VAL A 193 -20.82 -8.12 -19.35
C VAL A 193 -20.93 -6.61 -19.68
N GLU A 194 -21.98 -6.21 -20.39
CA GLU A 194 -22.15 -4.82 -20.83
C GLU A 194 -22.34 -3.85 -19.64
N THR A 195 -23.28 -4.13 -18.74
CA THR A 195 -23.54 -3.29 -17.56
C THR A 195 -22.54 -3.58 -16.44
N GLY A 196 -22.19 -4.85 -16.25
CA GLY A 196 -21.31 -5.30 -15.18
C GLY A 196 -19.88 -4.77 -15.31
N SER A 197 -19.35 -4.62 -16.53
CA SER A 197 -18.00 -4.08 -16.75
C SER A 197 -17.84 -2.61 -16.36
N VAL A 198 -18.93 -1.83 -16.42
CA VAL A 198 -18.95 -0.41 -16.01
C VAL A 198 -19.11 -0.27 -14.49
N LEU A 199 -19.92 -1.14 -13.88
CA LEU A 199 -20.21 -1.07 -12.44
C LEU A 199 -19.18 -1.81 -11.58
N SER A 200 -18.52 -2.85 -12.08
CA SER A 200 -17.55 -3.62 -11.30
C SER A 200 -16.38 -2.79 -10.76
N PRO A 201 -15.78 -1.84 -11.50
CA PRO A 201 -14.71 -0.99 -10.98
C PRO A 201 -15.21 -0.05 -9.88
N VAL A 202 -16.45 0.43 -9.99
CA VAL A 202 -17.07 1.31 -8.97
C VAL A 202 -17.31 0.55 -7.67
N VAL A 203 -17.92 -0.64 -7.76
CA VAL A 203 -18.21 -1.46 -6.58
C VAL A 203 -16.92 -1.96 -5.92
N SER A 204 -15.98 -2.47 -6.70
CA SER A 204 -14.70 -2.96 -6.20
C SER A 204 -13.81 -1.85 -5.65
N GLY A 205 -13.79 -0.67 -6.28
CA GLY A 205 -13.10 0.52 -5.79
C GLY A 205 -13.68 1.00 -4.47
N THR A 206 -15.01 1.01 -4.33
CA THR A 206 -15.67 1.36 -3.06
C THR A 206 -15.29 0.39 -1.95
N PHE A 207 -15.30 -0.92 -2.21
CA PHE A 207 -14.90 -1.91 -1.22
C PHE A 207 -13.40 -1.78 -0.85
N SER A 208 -12.54 -1.56 -1.86
CA SER A 208 -11.11 -1.35 -1.65
C SER A 208 -10.84 -0.11 -0.79
N TYR A 209 -11.58 0.97 -1.02
CA TYR A 209 -11.54 2.19 -0.21
C TYR A 209 -11.93 1.95 1.25
N LEU A 210 -12.92 1.09 1.52
CA LEU A 210 -13.30 0.73 2.89
C LEU A 210 -12.24 -0.14 3.58
N VAL A 211 -11.51 -0.95 2.81
CA VAL A 211 -10.49 -1.87 3.34
C VAL A 211 -9.13 -1.18 3.52
N SER A 212 -8.82 -0.16 2.72
CA SER A 212 -7.49 0.48 2.69
C SER A 212 -7.00 1.00 4.05
N PRO A 213 -7.84 1.54 4.96
CA PRO A 213 -7.37 1.98 6.28
C PRO A 213 -6.79 0.84 7.12
N VAL A 214 -7.41 -0.34 7.05
CA VAL A 214 -6.97 -1.54 7.79
C VAL A 214 -5.60 -1.99 7.30
N LEU A 215 -5.40 -1.97 5.98
CA LEU A 215 -4.12 -2.28 5.35
C LEU A 215 -3.04 -1.28 5.76
N GLY A 216 -3.33 0.01 5.72
CA GLY A 216 -2.40 1.06 6.14
C GLY A 216 -1.92 0.83 7.58
N VAL A 217 -2.85 0.57 8.49
CA VAL A 217 -2.52 0.31 9.91
C VAL A 217 -1.69 -0.95 10.07
N TYR A 218 -2.06 -2.03 9.37
CA TYR A 218 -1.30 -3.28 9.37
C TYR A 218 0.14 -3.07 8.92
N TYR A 219 0.37 -2.36 7.81
CA TYR A 219 1.71 -2.11 7.27
C TYR A 219 2.56 -1.26 8.22
N VAL A 220 1.99 -0.22 8.84
CA VAL A 220 2.72 0.62 9.80
C VAL A 220 3.04 -0.15 11.10
N LEU A 221 2.12 -0.98 11.59
CA LEU A 221 2.38 -1.86 12.73
C LEU A 221 3.47 -2.89 12.42
N LEU A 222 3.45 -3.49 11.23
CA LEU A 222 4.48 -4.42 10.79
C LEU A 222 5.85 -3.73 10.72
N TYR A 223 5.91 -2.52 10.13
CA TYR A 223 7.14 -1.73 10.04
C TYR A 223 7.70 -1.37 11.42
N THR A 224 6.87 -0.80 12.29
CA THR A 224 7.28 -0.39 13.65
C THR A 224 7.69 -1.60 14.51
N GLY A 225 7.05 -2.75 14.33
CA GLY A 225 7.44 -4.01 14.97
C GLY A 225 8.81 -4.51 14.52
N LEU A 226 9.09 -4.46 13.21
CA LEU A 226 10.41 -4.83 12.66
C LEU A 226 11.50 -3.87 13.16
N GLN A 227 11.22 -2.56 13.17
CA GLN A 227 12.14 -1.54 13.64
C GLN A 227 12.51 -1.71 15.12
N ARG A 228 11.51 -1.93 15.99
CA ARG A 228 11.75 -2.19 17.42
C ARG A 228 12.60 -3.42 17.64
N SER A 229 12.38 -4.48 16.85
CA SER A 229 13.19 -5.69 16.94
C SER A 229 14.62 -5.49 16.45
N ASN A 230 14.87 -4.61 15.49
CA ASN A 230 16.21 -4.34 14.98
C ASN A 230 17.04 -3.48 15.96
N ARG A 231 16.41 -2.50 16.63
CA ARG A 231 17.07 -1.64 17.63
C ARG A 231 17.37 -2.34 18.97
N ALA A 232 16.82 -3.54 19.18
CA ALA A 232 17.04 -4.34 20.40
C ALA A 232 18.27 -5.26 20.30
N HIS A 233 18.96 -5.26 19.17
CA HIS A 233 20.20 -5.98 18.89
C HIS A 233 21.33 -4.99 18.63
#